data_AF-A0A3B4C902-F1
#
_entry.id   AF-A0A3B4C902-F1
#
_cell.length_a   1.000
_cell.length_b   1.000
_cell.length_c   1.000
_cell.angle_alpha   90.00
_cell.angle_beta   90.00
_cell.angle_gamma   90.00
#
_symmetry.space_group_name_H-M   'P 1'
#
loop_
_entity.id
_entity.type
_entity.pdbx_description
1 polymer ?
#
loop_
_entity_poly.entity_id
_entity_poly.type
_entity_poly.pdbx_seq_one_letter_code
_entity_poly.pdbx_strand_id
1 'polypeptide(L)'
;MQSGLVFLCLSFFACVCTSAHEDADAKACPETLPVVENGEVSPMYLKSNYTEGDRLLYICPQGYVSLGKIIFVCQKNQWVNNRDNAKCSRKRCELPADIPNGRYVIVNGTDFVYGATIKYICKEGYQMVSRVNNRTCLAGGWDNHLPECAELSCPLPETESNVIMDGLLDYDTTLRYGHRIQFTCNSPGLKLVGPKESTCQENGEWSGHLPRCEEVTCELEELSSGVSVVGLPEEYAPMKYGHKLQFYCSHRETALRGRDEVTCSAGGTWSSPFPTCEVLTCKEGQLDNVRIVRGDPGRAPPYKPKHTLHFQCSYSDMIMMGPSSITCRSDGTWNSPYPTCIDSACGPPPNYRFSRLTSTPQARYEHGETVQYTCPRYYIIEGSPYATCNQGTWTGGHLRCLEPCIVTEDDMDDRKIKPRSYRKETLTIYSGYYLEFECQYRRRAKTNRNSFMPQCNNGVMYLPLCQ
;
A
#
# COMPACT_ATOMS: atom_id res chain seq x y z
N MET A 1 -40.43 89.62 48.50
CA MET A 1 -40.32 90.89 49.27
C MET A 1 -38.94 91.45 48.99
N GLN A 2 -38.70 92.69 48.58
CA GLN A 2 -39.54 93.84 48.16
C GLN A 2 -38.73 94.55 47.02
N SER A 3 -39.25 95.27 46.01
CA SER A 3 -40.33 96.29 45.93
C SER A 3 -39.92 97.66 46.52
N GLY A 4 -39.92 98.72 45.70
CA GLY A 4 -39.46 100.08 46.04
C GLY A 4 -38.44 100.59 45.00
N LEU A 5 -38.73 101.42 43.99
CA LEU A 5 -39.88 102.27 43.62
C LEU A 5 -39.81 103.77 44.08
N VAL A 6 -39.66 104.65 43.08
CA VAL A 6 -40.08 106.09 42.95
C VAL A 6 -39.27 107.26 43.58
N PHE A 7 -39.44 108.41 42.91
CA PHE A 7 -39.10 109.83 43.17
C PHE A 7 -37.67 110.27 42.78
N LEU A 8 -37.45 111.22 41.85
CA LEU A 8 -37.98 112.61 41.67
C LEU A 8 -37.50 113.53 42.81
N CYS A 9 -37.05 114.77 42.59
CA CYS A 9 -37.08 115.69 41.44
C CYS A 9 -35.72 116.46 41.36
N LEU A 10 -35.38 117.29 40.36
CA LEU A 10 -36.07 118.51 39.93
C LEU A 10 -35.72 118.94 38.48
N SER A 11 -36.75 119.46 37.81
CA SER A 11 -36.71 120.35 36.64
C SER A 11 -36.59 121.83 37.11
N PHE A 12 -36.28 122.88 36.33
CA PHE A 12 -36.05 123.05 34.88
C PHE A 12 -35.35 124.42 34.60
N PHE A 13 -35.15 124.77 33.32
CA PHE A 13 -34.74 126.07 32.75
C PHE A 13 -33.25 126.50 32.93
N ALA A 14 -32.60 127.16 31.96
CA ALA A 14 -33.06 127.69 30.66
C ALA A 14 -32.07 127.43 29.50
N CYS A 15 -32.59 127.60 28.28
CA CYS A 15 -31.98 127.27 26.98
C CYS A 15 -30.89 128.24 26.50
N VAL A 16 -29.84 127.70 25.84
CA VAL A 16 -29.15 128.31 24.69
C VAL A 16 -28.93 127.21 23.64
N CYS A 17 -29.16 127.50 22.36
CA CYS A 17 -29.02 126.54 21.27
C CYS A 17 -27.70 126.70 20.51
N THR A 18 -27.10 125.59 20.08
CA THR A 18 -26.33 125.51 18.82
C THR A 18 -26.46 124.15 18.17
N SER A 19 -26.99 124.15 16.95
CA SER A 19 -26.84 123.16 15.87
C SER A 19 -26.35 121.74 16.24
N ALA A 20 -27.25 120.77 16.16
CA ALA A 20 -26.85 119.48 15.62
C ALA A 20 -26.38 119.67 14.16
N HIS A 21 -25.38 118.89 13.74
CA HIS A 21 -25.06 118.73 12.32
C HIS A 21 -25.31 117.26 11.98
N GLU A 22 -26.31 117.00 11.14
CA GLU A 22 -26.46 115.70 10.49
C GLU A 22 -25.38 115.63 9.41
N ASP A 23 -24.46 114.68 9.51
CA ASP A 23 -23.57 114.30 8.41
C ASP A 23 -24.19 113.12 7.66
N ALA A 24 -24.28 113.27 6.34
CA ALA A 24 -25.13 112.46 5.48
C ALA A 24 -24.71 110.98 5.35
N ASP A 25 -25.65 110.15 4.91
CA ASP A 25 -25.46 108.74 4.53
C ASP A 25 -24.21 108.51 3.66
N ALA A 26 -23.10 108.17 4.31
CA ALA A 26 -22.00 107.47 3.66
C ALA A 26 -22.53 106.09 3.26
N LYS A 27 -22.64 105.83 1.95
CA LYS A 27 -23.08 104.55 1.38
C LYS A 27 -22.11 103.41 1.73
N ALA A 28 -22.27 102.89 2.93
CA ALA A 28 -21.45 101.82 3.48
C ALA A 28 -22.11 100.45 3.29
N CYS A 29 -21.30 99.42 3.07
CA CYS A 29 -21.77 98.03 3.17
C CYS A 29 -21.62 97.50 4.61
N PRO A 30 -22.44 96.52 5.01
CA PRO A 30 -22.38 95.96 6.37
C PRO A 30 -20.99 95.45 6.75
N GLU A 31 -20.56 95.76 7.96
CA GLU A 31 -19.35 95.20 8.60
C GLU A 31 -19.42 93.67 8.72
N THR A 32 -20.64 93.11 8.80
CA THR A 32 -20.88 91.67 8.77
C THR A 32 -20.56 91.10 7.38
N LEU A 33 -19.37 90.51 7.26
CA LEU A 33 -18.85 89.95 6.01
C LEU A 33 -19.65 88.69 5.58
N PRO A 34 -19.88 88.46 4.28
CA PRO A 34 -20.54 87.25 3.78
C PRO A 34 -19.86 85.96 4.24
N VAL A 35 -20.65 84.96 4.65
CA VAL A 35 -20.11 83.65 5.03
C VAL A 35 -19.85 82.82 3.77
N VAL A 36 -18.61 82.38 3.58
CA VAL A 36 -18.18 81.50 2.49
C VAL A 36 -17.75 80.14 3.07
N GLU A 37 -18.34 79.05 2.59
CA GLU A 37 -18.02 77.70 3.07
C GLU A 37 -16.53 77.40 2.85
N ASN A 38 -15.80 77.17 3.95
CA ASN A 38 -14.35 77.00 4.03
C ASN A 38 -13.53 78.14 3.37
N GLY A 39 -14.01 79.39 3.36
CA GLY A 39 -13.29 80.53 2.78
C GLY A 39 -13.08 81.67 3.77
N GLU A 40 -11.89 82.28 3.74
CA GLU A 40 -11.48 83.37 4.62
C GLU A 40 -11.25 84.66 3.82
N VAL A 41 -11.55 85.83 4.39
CA VAL A 41 -11.27 87.12 3.73
C VAL A 41 -9.77 87.41 3.81
N SER A 42 -9.17 87.74 2.67
CA SER A 42 -7.77 88.15 2.59
C SER A 42 -7.52 89.40 3.46
N PRO A 43 -6.56 89.39 4.40
CA PRO A 43 -6.33 90.52 5.32
C PRO A 43 -6.04 91.86 4.65
N MET A 44 -5.53 91.85 3.40
CA MET A 44 -5.28 93.05 2.59
C MET A 44 -6.56 93.79 2.16
N TYR A 45 -7.72 93.13 2.26
CA TYR A 45 -9.03 93.67 1.91
C TYR A 45 -9.91 93.93 3.14
N LEU A 46 -9.43 93.66 4.36
CA LEU A 46 -10.13 94.00 5.59
C LEU A 46 -9.98 95.51 5.88
N LYS A 47 -11.11 96.17 6.13
CA LYS A 47 -11.20 97.58 6.54
C LYS A 47 -12.09 97.72 7.77
N SER A 48 -11.94 98.85 8.47
CA SER A 48 -12.86 99.29 9.53
C SER A 48 -14.17 99.88 9.00
N ASN A 49 -14.26 100.23 7.72
CA ASN A 49 -15.48 100.67 7.03
C ASN A 49 -15.33 100.38 5.52
N TYR A 50 -16.43 100.06 4.83
CA TYR A 50 -16.46 99.66 3.42
C TYR A 50 -17.46 100.52 2.64
N THR A 51 -17.00 101.20 1.58
CA THR A 51 -17.84 102.10 0.77
C THR A 51 -18.23 101.49 -0.58
N GLU A 52 -19.30 101.98 -1.22
CA GLU A 52 -19.71 101.57 -2.57
C GLU A 52 -18.52 101.52 -3.56
N GLY A 53 -18.29 100.34 -4.16
CA GLY A 53 -17.12 100.03 -5.01
C GLY A 53 -16.03 99.17 -4.35
N ASP A 54 -16.01 99.08 -3.01
CA ASP A 54 -15.06 98.21 -2.28
C ASP A 54 -15.27 96.72 -2.55
N ARG A 55 -14.23 95.92 -2.27
CA ARG A 55 -14.16 94.51 -2.66
C ARG A 55 -13.64 93.66 -1.51
N LEU A 56 -14.21 92.47 -1.34
CA LEU A 56 -13.66 91.41 -0.49
C LEU A 56 -13.15 90.28 -1.38
N LEU A 57 -11.85 89.99 -1.32
CA LEU A 57 -11.27 88.80 -1.93
C LEU A 57 -11.22 87.67 -0.90
N TYR A 58 -11.92 86.57 -1.16
CA TYR A 58 -11.83 85.38 -0.34
C TYR A 58 -10.72 84.47 -0.86
N ILE A 59 -9.90 83.99 0.07
CA ILE A 59 -8.88 82.98 -0.11
C ILE A 59 -9.35 81.66 0.51
N CYS A 60 -8.96 80.54 -0.07
CA CYS A 60 -9.21 79.23 0.52
C CYS A 60 -8.02 78.83 1.42
N PRO A 61 -8.25 78.25 2.60
CA PRO A 61 -7.21 77.72 3.46
C PRO A 61 -6.54 76.49 2.81
N GLN A 62 -5.43 76.03 3.40
CA GLN A 62 -4.64 74.94 2.82
C GLN A 62 -5.48 73.67 2.59
N GLY A 63 -5.32 73.07 1.42
CA GLY A 63 -6.10 71.89 1.01
C GLY A 63 -7.50 72.19 0.44
N TYR A 64 -7.92 73.46 0.39
CA TYR A 64 -9.15 73.89 -0.25
C TYR A 64 -8.87 74.74 -1.50
N VAL A 65 -9.79 74.72 -2.45
CA VAL A 65 -9.71 75.44 -3.74
C VAL A 65 -11.12 75.83 -4.21
N SER A 66 -11.22 76.95 -4.91
CA SER A 66 -12.45 77.44 -5.54
C SER A 66 -12.27 77.57 -7.06
N LEU A 67 -13.36 77.38 -7.81
CA LEU A 67 -13.37 77.49 -9.28
C LEU A 67 -13.28 78.96 -9.71
N GLY A 68 -12.08 79.52 -9.68
CA GLY A 68 -11.81 80.94 -9.89
C GLY A 68 -12.02 81.78 -8.61
N LYS A 69 -11.47 83.01 -8.63
CA LYS A 69 -11.47 83.94 -7.49
C LYS A 69 -12.88 84.22 -6.98
N ILE A 70 -13.07 84.15 -5.67
CA ILE A 70 -14.31 84.56 -5.00
C ILE A 70 -14.17 86.03 -4.62
N ILE A 71 -14.96 86.90 -5.24
CA ILE A 71 -14.94 88.35 -5.02
C ILE A 71 -16.36 88.82 -4.75
N PHE A 72 -16.58 89.41 -3.58
CA PHE A 72 -17.78 90.21 -3.30
C PHE A 72 -17.45 91.69 -3.55
N VAL A 73 -18.41 92.45 -4.06
CA VAL A 73 -18.29 93.89 -4.31
C VAL A 73 -19.39 94.61 -3.55
N CYS A 74 -19.05 95.71 -2.88
CA CYS A 74 -20.00 96.58 -2.23
C CYS A 74 -20.76 97.39 -3.30
N GLN A 75 -22.07 97.15 -3.44
CA GLN A 75 -22.92 97.85 -4.40
C GLN A 75 -24.27 98.13 -3.75
N LYS A 76 -24.74 99.39 -3.78
CA LYS A 76 -26.01 99.82 -3.16
C LYS A 76 -26.18 99.32 -1.71
N ASN A 77 -25.13 99.48 -0.90
CA ASN A 77 -25.06 99.07 0.50
C ASN A 77 -25.24 97.54 0.73
N GLN A 78 -25.00 96.70 -0.28
CA GLN A 78 -25.02 95.24 -0.15
C GLN A 78 -23.77 94.58 -0.76
N TRP A 79 -23.37 93.44 -0.20
CA TRP A 79 -22.29 92.61 -0.71
C TRP A 79 -22.78 91.70 -1.84
N VAL A 80 -22.56 92.12 -3.09
CA VAL A 80 -22.98 91.38 -4.29
C VAL A 80 -21.83 90.50 -4.79
N ASN A 81 -22.15 89.28 -5.23
CA ASN A 81 -21.20 88.37 -5.87
C ASN A 81 -21.82 87.82 -7.16
N ASN A 82 -21.09 87.92 -8.27
CA ASN A 82 -21.56 87.56 -9.60
C ASN A 82 -21.41 86.05 -9.92
N ARG A 83 -21.11 85.22 -8.90
CA ARG A 83 -20.94 83.77 -9.03
C ARG A 83 -21.83 83.02 -8.04
N ASP A 84 -22.77 82.25 -8.58
CA ASP A 84 -23.55 81.29 -7.81
C ASP A 84 -22.66 80.22 -7.17
N ASN A 85 -23.03 79.78 -5.95
CA ASN A 85 -22.32 78.75 -5.20
C ASN A 85 -20.80 79.04 -5.06
N ALA A 86 -20.49 80.30 -4.72
CA ALA A 86 -19.13 80.75 -4.43
C ALA A 86 -18.61 80.16 -3.10
N LYS A 87 -17.96 78.99 -3.19
CA LYS A 87 -17.35 78.31 -2.04
C LYS A 87 -15.96 77.72 -2.31
N CYS A 88 -15.25 77.43 -1.22
CA CYS A 88 -14.00 76.70 -1.21
C CYS A 88 -14.29 75.20 -0.97
N SER A 89 -14.12 74.41 -2.02
CA SER A 89 -14.21 72.95 -1.98
C SER A 89 -12.87 72.31 -1.62
N ARG A 90 -12.87 71.12 -1.00
CA ARG A 90 -11.63 70.35 -0.80
C ARG A 90 -10.95 70.09 -2.16
N LYS A 91 -9.64 70.37 -2.24
CA LYS A 91 -8.84 70.12 -3.43
C LYS A 91 -8.82 68.62 -3.73
N ARG A 92 -9.04 68.25 -5.00
CA ARG A 92 -8.86 66.87 -5.48
C ARG A 92 -7.38 66.56 -5.61
N CYS A 93 -6.98 65.36 -5.19
CA CYS A 93 -5.73 64.75 -5.64
C CYS A 93 -5.92 64.11 -7.01
N GLU A 94 -4.80 63.76 -7.65
CA GLU A 94 -4.80 62.91 -8.83
C GLU A 94 -5.41 61.54 -8.50
N LEU A 95 -6.03 60.89 -9.49
CA LEU A 95 -6.54 59.52 -9.34
C LEU A 95 -5.39 58.61 -8.90
N PRO A 96 -5.55 57.75 -7.86
CA PRO A 96 -4.48 56.87 -7.43
C PRO A 96 -4.10 55.91 -8.57
N ALA A 97 -2.80 55.90 -8.91
CA ALA A 97 -2.29 54.92 -9.86
C ALA A 97 -2.37 53.50 -9.26
N ASP A 98 -2.69 52.54 -10.11
CA ASP A 98 -2.58 51.12 -9.81
C ASP A 98 -1.12 50.70 -9.61
N ILE A 99 -0.91 49.65 -8.83
CA ILE A 99 0.40 49.04 -8.60
C ILE A 99 0.42 47.61 -9.16
N PRO A 100 1.57 47.12 -9.67
CA PRO A 100 1.73 45.71 -10.01
C PRO A 100 1.28 44.83 -8.85
N ASN A 101 0.45 43.84 -9.17
CA ASN A 101 -0.04 42.83 -8.22
C ASN A 101 -0.66 43.35 -6.91
N GLY A 102 -1.25 44.55 -6.95
CA GLY A 102 -2.10 45.08 -5.87
C GLY A 102 -3.40 45.71 -6.36
N ARG A 103 -4.10 46.34 -5.41
CA ARG A 103 -5.28 47.19 -5.58
C ARG A 103 -5.31 48.21 -4.43
N TYR A 104 -6.03 49.32 -4.57
CA TYR A 104 -6.30 50.24 -3.46
C TYR A 104 -7.78 50.27 -3.06
N VAL A 105 -8.03 50.65 -1.81
CA VAL A 105 -9.36 50.93 -1.26
C VAL A 105 -9.33 52.26 -0.51
N ILE A 106 -10.43 53.01 -0.52
CA ILE A 106 -10.58 54.20 0.33
C ILE A 106 -10.84 53.72 1.76
N VAL A 107 -10.01 54.16 2.72
CA VAL A 107 -10.16 53.83 4.16
C VAL A 107 -10.61 55.04 4.99
N ASN A 108 -10.51 56.25 4.45
CA ASN A 108 -11.08 57.47 5.02
C ASN A 108 -11.52 58.42 3.90
N GLY A 109 -12.70 59.02 4.04
CA GLY A 109 -13.36 59.82 3.00
C GLY A 109 -14.21 58.99 2.02
N THR A 110 -14.77 59.67 1.02
CA THR A 110 -15.70 59.10 0.02
C THR A 110 -15.25 59.32 -1.43
N ASP A 111 -14.18 60.09 -1.63
CA ASP A 111 -13.66 60.54 -2.93
C ASP A 111 -12.18 60.97 -2.72
N PHE A 112 -11.41 61.14 -3.79
CA PHE A 112 -9.98 61.47 -3.78
C PHE A 112 -9.73 62.97 -3.52
N VAL A 113 -10.23 63.47 -2.39
CA VAL A 113 -10.18 64.88 -1.96
C VAL A 113 -9.33 65.06 -0.70
N TYR A 114 -8.89 66.29 -0.44
CA TYR A 114 -8.07 66.65 0.72
C TYR A 114 -8.59 66.04 2.04
N GLY A 115 -7.70 65.38 2.77
CA GLY A 115 -7.99 64.65 4.00
C GLY A 115 -8.50 63.21 3.81
N ALA A 116 -8.74 62.74 2.57
CA ALA A 116 -9.03 61.34 2.30
C ALA A 116 -7.76 60.47 2.38
N THR A 117 -7.91 59.22 2.80
CA THR A 117 -6.82 58.24 2.90
C THR A 117 -7.21 56.97 2.14
N ILE A 118 -6.32 56.49 1.29
CA ILE A 118 -6.40 55.19 0.63
C ILE A 118 -5.43 54.21 1.27
N LYS A 119 -5.71 52.91 1.17
CA LYS A 119 -4.80 51.82 1.52
C LYS A 119 -4.65 50.85 0.35
N TYR A 120 -3.41 50.52 0.01
CA TYR A 120 -3.06 49.49 -0.95
C TYR A 120 -3.01 48.12 -0.27
N ILE A 121 -3.47 47.11 -1.01
CA ILE A 121 -3.58 45.71 -0.60
C ILE A 121 -3.03 44.88 -1.75
N CYS A 122 -2.07 44.00 -1.49
CA CYS A 122 -1.56 43.09 -2.51
C CYS A 122 -2.61 42.03 -2.89
N LYS A 123 -2.44 41.43 -4.07
CA LYS A 123 -3.23 40.27 -4.51
C LYS A 123 -2.71 39.01 -3.82
N GLU A 124 -3.53 37.96 -3.87
CA GLU A 124 -3.13 36.63 -3.42
C GLU A 124 -1.82 36.17 -4.09
N GLY A 125 -0.91 35.58 -3.33
CA GLY A 125 0.46 35.27 -3.77
C GLY A 125 1.46 36.42 -3.75
N TYR A 126 1.10 37.62 -3.25
CA TYR A 126 1.99 38.78 -3.18
C TYR A 126 1.97 39.47 -1.80
N GLN A 127 3.13 39.96 -1.37
CA GLN A 127 3.35 40.60 -0.07
C GLN A 127 3.77 42.07 -0.18
N MET A 128 3.36 42.86 0.81
CA MET A 128 3.63 44.30 0.90
C MET A 128 5.04 44.54 1.46
N VAL A 129 6.02 44.81 0.58
CA VAL A 129 7.41 45.08 0.99
C VAL A 129 7.65 46.55 1.38
N SER A 130 6.71 47.44 1.04
CA SER A 130 6.77 48.85 1.44
C SER A 130 6.35 49.08 2.89
N ARG A 131 7.18 49.81 3.65
CA ARG A 131 6.96 50.15 5.07
C ARG A 131 5.65 50.90 5.34
N VAL A 132 5.10 51.56 4.33
CA VAL A 132 3.86 52.34 4.37
C VAL A 132 2.99 51.83 3.22
N ASN A 133 1.74 51.47 3.50
CA ASN A 133 0.79 50.97 2.51
C ASN A 133 -0.45 51.86 2.34
N ASN A 134 -0.53 52.97 3.06
CA ASN A 134 -1.58 53.99 2.93
C ASN A 134 -1.01 55.28 2.32
N ARG A 135 -1.87 56.05 1.65
CA ARG A 135 -1.54 57.38 1.13
C ARG A 135 -2.68 58.34 1.49
N THR A 136 -2.33 59.54 1.93
CA THR A 136 -3.28 60.60 2.32
C THR A 136 -3.23 61.74 1.32
N CYS A 137 -4.40 62.24 0.91
CA CYS A 137 -4.49 63.38 0.02
C CYS A 137 -4.24 64.68 0.80
N LEU A 138 -3.07 65.28 0.61
CA LEU A 138 -2.66 66.55 1.19
C LEU A 138 -2.81 67.71 0.19
N ALA A 139 -2.56 68.94 0.63
CA ALA A 139 -2.69 70.13 -0.22
C ALA A 139 -1.77 70.09 -1.46
N GLY A 140 -0.64 69.39 -1.39
CA GLY A 140 0.29 69.19 -2.50
C GLY A 140 -0.06 68.03 -3.45
N GLY A 141 -0.93 67.11 -3.05
CA GLY A 141 -1.11 65.80 -3.70
C GLY A 141 -1.05 64.66 -2.66
N TRP A 142 -0.78 63.44 -3.11
CA TRP A 142 -0.58 62.30 -2.21
C TRP A 142 0.72 62.44 -1.39
N ASP A 143 0.64 62.16 -0.09
CA ASP A 143 1.70 62.36 0.91
C ASP A 143 3.00 61.57 0.70
N ASN A 144 2.92 60.34 0.18
CA ASN A 144 4.06 59.47 -0.04
C ASN A 144 4.00 58.75 -1.41
N HIS A 145 5.01 57.94 -1.73
CA HIS A 145 5.14 57.26 -3.04
C HIS A 145 4.14 56.11 -3.24
N LEU A 146 4.17 55.44 -4.40
CA LEU A 146 3.41 54.21 -4.60
C LEU A 146 4.08 53.06 -3.83
N PRO A 147 3.32 52.25 -3.08
CA PRO A 147 3.86 51.07 -2.41
C PRO A 147 4.01 49.90 -3.39
N GLU A 148 4.94 49.00 -3.08
CA GLU A 148 5.34 47.85 -3.89
C GLU A 148 4.85 46.52 -3.28
N CYS A 149 4.35 45.64 -4.15
CA CYS A 149 3.95 44.26 -3.83
C CYS A 149 4.93 43.28 -4.51
N ALA A 150 5.78 42.62 -3.73
CA ALA A 150 6.68 41.58 -4.21
C ALA A 150 5.98 40.20 -4.20
N GLU A 151 6.48 39.24 -4.97
CA GLU A 151 5.97 37.86 -4.93
C GLU A 151 6.20 37.25 -3.54
N LEU A 152 5.22 36.47 -3.05
CA LEU A 152 5.33 35.78 -1.77
C LEU A 152 6.04 34.44 -1.97
N SER A 153 7.16 34.28 -1.28
CA SER A 153 7.91 33.03 -1.20
C SER A 153 8.22 32.69 0.26
N CYS A 154 8.18 31.40 0.57
CA CYS A 154 8.64 30.86 1.84
C CYS A 154 10.14 30.53 1.75
N PRO A 155 10.89 30.64 2.86
CA PRO A 155 12.27 30.15 2.91
C PRO A 155 12.33 28.64 2.70
N LEU A 156 13.47 28.12 2.25
CA LEU A 156 13.72 26.67 2.24
C LEU A 156 13.64 26.15 3.70
N PRO A 157 12.87 25.09 3.99
CA PRO A 157 12.76 24.57 5.35
C PRO A 157 14.10 24.01 5.85
N GLU A 158 14.49 24.36 7.08
CA GLU A 158 15.60 23.71 7.77
C GLU A 158 15.11 22.40 8.42
N THR A 159 15.37 21.26 7.78
CA THR A 159 15.02 19.92 8.28
C THR A 159 16.24 19.17 8.80
N GLU A 160 16.01 18.17 9.68
CA GLU A 160 17.03 17.20 10.08
C GLU A 160 17.60 16.45 8.86
N SER A 161 18.89 16.06 8.88
CA SER A 161 19.57 15.37 7.77
C SER A 161 19.00 13.99 7.42
N ASN A 162 18.06 13.48 8.23
CA ASN A 162 17.37 12.21 8.00
C ASN A 162 16.02 12.38 7.29
N VAL A 163 15.52 13.62 7.16
CA VAL A 163 14.33 13.97 6.38
C VAL A 163 14.75 14.27 4.94
N ILE A 164 14.08 13.64 3.98
CA ILE A 164 14.15 13.99 2.56
C ILE A 164 12.96 14.90 2.24
N MET A 165 13.21 15.97 1.49
CA MET A 165 12.19 16.88 0.98
C MET A 165 11.94 16.63 -0.50
N ASP A 166 10.78 16.05 -0.80
CA ASP A 166 10.31 15.78 -2.15
C ASP A 166 9.47 16.96 -2.69
N GLY A 167 9.62 17.25 -3.99
CA GLY A 167 8.91 18.35 -4.67
C GLY A 167 9.69 19.66 -4.80
N LEU A 168 10.95 19.73 -4.35
CA LEU A 168 11.87 20.82 -4.69
C LEU A 168 12.27 20.72 -6.17
N LEU A 169 12.30 21.84 -6.90
CA LEU A 169 12.75 21.89 -8.29
C LEU A 169 14.23 22.28 -8.34
N ASP A 170 15.07 21.48 -9.02
CA ASP A 170 16.55 21.57 -9.12
C ASP A 170 17.15 22.93 -9.53
N TYR A 171 16.34 23.94 -9.85
CA TYR A 171 16.80 25.23 -10.39
C TYR A 171 16.09 26.47 -9.85
N ASP A 172 15.00 26.37 -9.08
CA ASP A 172 14.32 27.55 -8.49
C ASP A 172 14.58 27.63 -6.98
N THR A 173 15.30 28.67 -6.56
CA THR A 173 15.60 28.94 -5.15
C THR A 173 14.45 29.62 -4.40
N THR A 174 13.29 29.84 -5.05
CA THR A 174 12.14 30.56 -4.49
C THR A 174 10.88 29.69 -4.45
N LEU A 175 10.51 29.24 -3.25
CA LEU A 175 9.33 28.40 -3.02
C LEU A 175 8.10 29.29 -2.82
N ARG A 176 7.36 29.52 -3.91
CA ARG A 176 6.23 30.47 -4.02
C ARG A 176 5.04 30.09 -3.14
N TYR A 177 4.14 31.04 -2.89
CA TYR A 177 2.81 30.80 -2.30
C TYR A 177 2.10 29.60 -2.95
N GLY A 178 1.49 28.74 -2.13
CA GLY A 178 0.80 27.53 -2.58
C GLY A 178 1.73 26.39 -3.04
N HIS A 179 3.06 26.60 -3.08
CA HIS A 179 4.01 25.52 -3.33
C HIS A 179 3.93 24.49 -2.21
N ARG A 180 3.98 23.20 -2.56
CA ARG A 180 3.60 22.09 -1.68
C ARG A 180 4.66 20.98 -1.71
N ILE A 181 5.40 20.85 -0.62
CA ILE A 181 6.49 19.88 -0.44
C ILE A 181 5.99 18.65 0.33
N GLN A 182 6.66 17.52 0.13
CA GLN A 182 6.40 16.27 0.86
C GLN A 182 7.66 15.82 1.61
N PHE A 183 7.46 15.12 2.72
CA PHE A 183 8.54 14.67 3.59
C PHE A 183 8.58 13.15 3.68
N THR A 184 9.76 12.59 3.44
CA THR A 184 10.06 11.16 3.61
C THR A 184 11.29 11.00 4.52
N CYS A 185 11.56 9.80 5.04
CA CYS A 185 12.78 9.54 5.83
C CYS A 185 13.80 8.78 4.97
N ASN A 186 15.08 9.11 5.09
CA ASN A 186 16.15 8.59 4.22
C ASN A 186 16.41 7.07 4.34
N SER A 187 15.88 6.42 5.38
CA SER A 187 16.17 5.05 5.74
C SER A 187 14.89 4.30 6.17
N PRO A 188 14.70 3.03 5.78
CA PRO A 188 13.50 2.24 6.14
C PRO A 188 13.40 1.89 7.63
N GLY A 189 14.45 2.15 8.40
CA GLY A 189 14.44 2.04 9.87
C GLY A 189 13.99 3.30 10.60
N LEU A 190 13.51 4.33 9.88
CA LEU A 190 13.04 5.60 10.45
C LEU A 190 11.55 5.84 10.13
N LYS A 191 10.81 6.35 11.12
CA LYS A 191 9.40 6.75 11.01
C LYS A 191 9.32 8.29 10.99
N LEU A 192 8.50 8.83 10.09
CA LEU A 192 8.21 10.25 10.06
C LEU A 192 7.22 10.62 11.18
N VAL A 193 7.61 11.56 12.04
CA VAL A 193 6.78 12.09 13.14
C VAL A 193 6.50 13.56 12.86
N GLY A 194 5.23 13.87 12.57
CA GLY A 194 4.77 15.19 12.13
C GLY A 194 3.91 15.07 10.85
N PRO A 195 3.62 16.19 10.16
CA PRO A 195 2.88 16.17 8.90
C PRO A 195 3.73 15.60 7.75
N LYS A 196 3.11 14.85 6.84
CA LYS A 196 3.78 14.27 5.65
C LYS A 196 3.97 15.26 4.50
N GLU A 197 3.37 16.42 4.61
CA GLU A 197 3.36 17.48 3.59
C GLU A 197 3.30 18.84 4.26
N SER A 198 3.78 19.87 3.57
CA SER A 198 3.56 21.26 3.98
C SER A 198 3.40 22.15 2.74
N THR A 199 2.64 23.23 2.90
CA THR A 199 2.31 24.19 1.84
C THR A 199 2.71 25.60 2.28
N CYS A 200 3.31 26.38 1.38
CA CYS A 200 3.66 27.78 1.63
C CYS A 200 2.40 28.65 1.76
N GLN A 201 2.18 29.24 2.94
CA GLN A 201 0.95 29.96 3.31
C GLN A 201 1.04 31.47 3.03
N GLU A 202 -0.09 32.19 3.18
CA GLU A 202 -0.20 33.64 2.89
C GLU A 202 0.67 34.55 3.77
N ASN A 203 1.17 34.04 4.89
CA ASN A 203 2.10 34.75 5.79
C ASN A 203 3.59 34.55 5.45
N GLY A 204 3.91 33.73 4.45
CA GLY A 204 5.29 33.39 4.09
C GLY A 204 5.90 32.26 4.95
N GLU A 205 5.08 31.57 5.74
CA GLU A 205 5.50 30.41 6.53
C GLU A 205 4.97 29.09 5.95
N TRP A 206 5.57 27.98 6.36
CA TRP A 206 5.15 26.63 6.00
C TRP A 206 3.97 26.16 6.88
N SER A 207 2.98 25.51 6.28
CA SER A 207 1.81 25.03 7.01
C SER A 207 2.17 23.95 8.04
N GLY A 208 2.03 24.29 9.32
CA GLY A 208 2.31 23.38 10.45
C GLY A 208 3.78 23.34 10.87
N HIS A 209 4.10 22.46 11.81
CA HIS A 209 5.49 22.21 12.22
C HIS A 209 6.18 21.28 11.22
N LEU A 210 7.47 21.49 10.98
CA LEU A 210 8.27 20.55 10.17
C LEU A 210 8.35 19.18 10.87
N PRO A 211 8.26 18.07 10.13
CA PRO A 211 8.38 16.73 10.71
C PRO A 211 9.84 16.37 10.98
N ARG A 212 10.03 15.33 11.82
CA ARG A 212 11.32 14.74 12.18
C ARG A 212 11.32 13.23 11.98
N CYS A 213 12.49 12.61 11.84
CA CYS A 213 12.62 11.18 11.59
C CYS A 213 13.14 10.44 12.82
N GLU A 214 12.24 9.81 13.57
CA GLU A 214 12.59 8.97 14.72
C GLU A 214 12.97 7.54 14.29
N GLU A 215 13.75 6.84 15.10
CA GLU A 215 13.98 5.40 14.90
C GLU A 215 12.69 4.59 15.07
N VAL A 216 12.53 3.57 14.21
CA VAL A 216 11.48 2.57 14.32
C VAL A 216 11.88 1.56 15.40
N THR A 217 11.06 1.46 16.44
CA THR A 217 11.23 0.53 17.55
C THR A 217 10.02 -0.39 17.64
N CYS A 218 10.24 -1.68 17.92
CA CYS A 218 9.20 -2.64 18.26
C CYS A 218 9.22 -2.94 19.77
N GLU A 219 8.06 -3.18 20.37
CA GLU A 219 7.93 -3.52 21.80
C GLU A 219 7.89 -5.04 22.03
N LEU A 220 8.17 -5.50 23.26
CA LEU A 220 8.07 -6.92 23.62
C LEU A 220 6.70 -7.20 24.26
N GLU A 221 5.81 -7.83 23.50
CA GLU A 221 4.53 -8.35 24.00
C GLU A 221 4.75 -9.48 25.05
N GLU A 222 3.74 -9.75 25.88
CA GLU A 222 3.84 -10.79 26.92
C GLU A 222 4.06 -12.18 26.33
N LEU A 223 5.15 -12.85 26.74
CA LEU A 223 5.48 -14.20 26.27
C LEU A 223 4.60 -15.25 26.97
N SER A 224 4.02 -16.15 26.19
CA SER A 224 3.21 -17.25 26.74
C SER A 224 4.06 -18.24 27.57
N SER A 225 3.45 -18.82 28.60
CA SER A 225 4.16 -19.68 29.58
C SER A 225 4.92 -20.83 28.92
N GLY A 226 6.23 -20.91 29.20
CA GLY A 226 7.12 -21.94 28.67
C GLY A 226 7.75 -21.60 27.31
N VAL A 227 7.46 -20.43 26.72
CA VAL A 227 8.28 -19.83 25.66
C VAL A 227 9.49 -19.15 26.30
N SER A 228 10.65 -19.30 25.67
CA SER A 228 11.87 -18.53 25.91
C SER A 228 12.29 -17.82 24.62
N VAL A 229 13.04 -16.73 24.75
CA VAL A 229 13.48 -15.88 23.64
C VAL A 229 14.99 -15.65 23.67
N VAL A 230 15.62 -15.63 22.50
CA VAL A 230 17.01 -15.20 22.25
C VAL A 230 16.98 -13.99 21.31
N GLY A 231 17.99 -13.13 21.41
CA GLY A 231 18.09 -11.92 20.60
C GLY A 231 17.42 -10.70 21.24
N LEU A 232 17.11 -10.73 22.54
CA LEU A 232 16.87 -9.49 23.28
C LEU A 232 18.19 -8.70 23.39
N PRO A 233 18.14 -7.35 23.29
CA PRO A 233 19.33 -6.51 23.36
C PRO A 233 19.80 -6.33 24.81
N GLU A 234 21.06 -5.93 24.97
CA GLU A 234 21.65 -5.65 26.29
C GLU A 234 21.04 -4.39 26.94
N GLU A 235 21.06 -4.34 28.27
CA GLU A 235 20.66 -3.19 29.11
C GLU A 235 19.29 -2.54 28.80
N TYR A 236 18.30 -3.34 28.34
CA TYR A 236 16.97 -2.88 27.95
C TYR A 236 16.95 -1.84 26.80
N ALA A 237 17.97 -1.83 25.94
CA ALA A 237 17.98 -1.00 24.73
C ALA A 237 16.76 -1.31 23.81
N PRO A 238 16.27 -0.36 23.01
CA PRO A 238 15.09 -0.59 22.18
C PRO A 238 15.37 -1.53 20.99
N MET A 239 14.48 -2.49 20.72
CA MET A 239 14.55 -3.34 19.53
C MET A 239 14.22 -2.53 18.28
N LYS A 240 15.25 -2.15 17.52
CA LYS A 240 15.12 -1.32 16.31
C LYS A 240 14.67 -2.12 15.08
N TYR A 241 14.32 -1.43 14.00
CA TYR A 241 14.11 -2.03 12.67
C TYR A 241 15.19 -3.07 12.30
N GLY A 242 14.75 -4.19 11.73
CA GLY A 242 15.62 -5.30 11.31
C GLY A 242 16.11 -6.20 12.44
N HIS A 243 15.89 -5.83 13.71
CA HIS A 243 16.22 -6.67 14.86
C HIS A 243 15.39 -7.96 14.86
N LYS A 244 16.02 -9.08 15.24
CA LYS A 244 15.42 -10.42 15.18
C LYS A 244 15.29 -11.01 16.58
N LEU A 245 14.12 -11.58 16.88
CA LEU A 245 13.91 -12.42 18.06
C LEU A 245 13.72 -13.86 17.61
N GLN A 246 14.41 -14.79 18.28
CA GLN A 246 14.25 -16.23 18.06
C GLN A 246 13.63 -16.88 19.29
N PHE A 247 12.56 -17.62 19.10
CA PHE A 247 11.82 -18.30 20.16
C PHE A 247 12.18 -19.78 20.24
N TYR A 248 12.01 -20.36 21.42
CA TYR A 248 12.13 -21.79 21.68
C TYR A 248 11.30 -22.18 22.91
N CYS A 249 10.89 -23.44 23.01
CA CYS A 249 10.19 -23.93 24.20
C CYS A 249 11.18 -24.38 25.27
N SER A 250 10.93 -23.98 26.52
CA SER A 250 11.74 -24.35 27.69
C SER A 250 11.66 -25.85 28.01
N HIS A 251 10.62 -26.54 27.53
CA HIS A 251 10.36 -27.95 27.76
C HIS A 251 10.49 -28.76 26.47
N ARG A 252 11.17 -29.91 26.52
CA ARG A 252 11.42 -30.80 25.36
C ARG A 252 10.20 -31.60 24.90
N GLU A 253 9.05 -31.44 25.55
CA GLU A 253 7.78 -32.13 25.23
C GLU A 253 6.72 -31.16 24.66
N THR A 254 7.10 -29.89 24.50
CA THR A 254 6.31 -28.85 23.82
C THR A 254 7.08 -28.32 22.61
N ALA A 255 6.36 -27.77 21.64
CA ALA A 255 6.95 -27.03 20.52
C ALA A 255 6.13 -25.80 20.16
N LEU A 256 6.74 -24.95 19.33
CA LEU A 256 6.18 -23.66 18.94
C LEU A 256 5.03 -23.83 17.93
N ARG A 257 3.90 -23.22 18.25
CA ARG A 257 2.82 -22.92 17.33
C ARG A 257 2.91 -21.44 16.95
N GLY A 258 3.46 -21.18 15.77
CA GLY A 258 3.73 -19.84 15.25
C GLY A 258 4.99 -19.86 14.39
N ARG A 259 5.68 -18.71 14.27
CA ARG A 259 7.05 -18.68 13.75
C ARG A 259 8.07 -18.71 14.88
N ASP A 260 9.18 -19.37 14.63
CA ASP A 260 10.34 -19.48 15.53
C ASP A 260 11.27 -18.27 15.42
N GLU A 261 11.30 -17.57 14.29
CA GLU A 261 11.95 -16.26 14.12
C GLU A 261 10.92 -15.16 13.76
N VAL A 262 11.04 -14.00 14.41
CA VAL A 262 10.34 -12.76 14.03
C VAL A 262 11.32 -11.60 13.88
N THR A 263 10.96 -10.61 13.06
CA THR A 263 11.81 -9.45 12.73
C THR A 263 11.03 -8.17 12.90
N CYS A 264 11.64 -7.13 13.50
CA CYS A 264 11.01 -5.82 13.63
C CYS A 264 10.93 -5.13 12.27
N SER A 265 9.72 -4.80 11.82
CA SER A 265 9.46 -4.22 10.50
C SER A 265 9.51 -2.69 10.51
N ALA A 266 9.58 -2.08 9.32
CA ALA A 266 9.57 -0.63 9.15
C ALA A 266 8.30 0.06 9.69
N GLY A 267 7.23 -0.71 9.97
CA GLY A 267 5.99 -0.20 10.56
C GLY A 267 5.99 -0.12 12.09
N GLY A 268 7.07 -0.50 12.77
CA GLY A 268 7.11 -0.60 14.25
C GLY A 268 6.44 -1.84 14.82
N THR A 269 6.13 -2.83 13.96
CA THR A 269 5.48 -4.09 14.34
C THR A 269 6.32 -5.29 13.94
N TRP A 270 6.16 -6.41 14.65
CA TRP A 270 6.81 -7.67 14.33
C TRP A 270 6.28 -8.31 13.04
N SER A 271 7.15 -9.02 12.31
CA SER A 271 6.80 -9.73 11.07
C SER A 271 5.82 -10.89 11.25
N SER A 272 5.51 -11.29 12.48
CA SER A 272 4.45 -12.23 12.89
C SER A 272 4.14 -12.07 14.38
N PRO A 273 2.94 -12.46 14.85
CA PRO A 273 2.65 -12.57 16.28
C PRO A 273 3.55 -13.62 16.94
N PHE A 274 3.79 -13.48 18.24
CA PHE A 274 4.65 -14.38 18.99
C PHE A 274 4.05 -15.80 19.10
N PRO A 275 4.87 -16.86 19.07
CA PRO A 275 4.40 -18.24 19.11
C PRO A 275 3.96 -18.67 20.51
N THR A 276 3.13 -19.72 20.58
CA THR A 276 2.80 -20.42 21.84
C THR A 276 3.49 -21.77 21.95
N CYS A 277 3.83 -22.20 23.16
CA CYS A 277 4.35 -23.56 23.39
C CYS A 277 3.22 -24.54 23.71
N GLU A 278 2.89 -25.42 22.76
CA GLU A 278 1.87 -26.46 22.92
C GLU A 278 2.52 -27.85 23.03
N VAL A 279 1.89 -28.78 23.77
CA VAL A 279 2.38 -30.16 23.89
C VAL A 279 2.26 -30.85 22.54
N LEU A 280 3.38 -31.34 22.00
CA LEU A 280 3.37 -32.12 20.77
C LEU A 280 2.70 -33.46 21.05
N THR A 281 1.56 -33.70 20.41
CA THR A 281 0.73 -34.88 20.63
C THR A 281 0.51 -35.63 19.32
N CYS A 282 0.71 -36.95 19.36
CA CYS A 282 0.56 -37.79 18.20
C CYS A 282 -0.93 -37.94 17.84
N LYS A 283 -1.24 -37.77 16.56
CA LYS A 283 -2.59 -37.97 16.02
C LYS A 283 -2.85 -39.46 15.78
N GLU A 284 -4.12 -39.83 15.82
CA GLU A 284 -4.57 -41.15 15.41
C GLU A 284 -4.40 -41.35 13.90
N GLY A 285 -3.90 -42.52 13.51
CA GLY A 285 -3.82 -42.96 12.13
C GLY A 285 -5.02 -43.81 11.71
N GLN A 286 -5.04 -44.21 10.44
CA GLN A 286 -6.06 -45.11 9.92
C GLN A 286 -5.86 -46.52 10.48
N LEU A 287 -6.90 -47.06 11.13
CA LEU A 287 -6.95 -48.44 11.62
C LEU A 287 -7.71 -49.31 10.61
N ASP A 288 -7.01 -50.18 9.88
CA ASP A 288 -7.59 -51.10 8.90
C ASP A 288 -7.47 -52.55 9.37
N ASN A 289 -8.59 -53.15 9.77
CA ASN A 289 -8.67 -54.47 10.40
C ASN A 289 -7.78 -54.67 11.65
N VAL A 290 -7.30 -53.56 12.23
CA VAL A 290 -6.52 -53.49 13.47
C VAL A 290 -7.36 -52.87 14.59
N ARG A 291 -7.25 -53.41 15.80
CA ARG A 291 -7.79 -52.82 17.04
C ARG A 291 -6.67 -52.45 18.01
N ILE A 292 -6.81 -51.34 18.72
CA ILE A 292 -5.96 -51.00 19.87
C ILE A 292 -6.46 -51.86 21.05
N VAL A 293 -5.55 -52.59 21.70
CA VAL A 293 -5.87 -53.49 22.83
C VAL A 293 -5.35 -52.98 24.18
N ARG A 294 -4.32 -52.13 24.19
CA ARG A 294 -3.77 -51.45 25.38
C ARG A 294 -3.12 -50.12 24.97
N GLY A 295 -3.05 -49.17 25.90
CA GLY A 295 -2.34 -47.88 25.71
C GLY A 295 -3.23 -46.72 25.26
N ASP A 296 -4.47 -46.99 24.84
CA ASP A 296 -5.51 -45.98 24.69
C ASP A 296 -5.86 -45.35 26.06
N PRO A 297 -5.85 -44.01 26.20
CA PRO A 297 -6.32 -43.30 27.40
C PRO A 297 -7.83 -43.43 27.70
N GLY A 298 -8.63 -44.04 26.82
CA GLY A 298 -10.08 -44.18 26.98
C GLY A 298 -10.86 -42.88 26.78
N ARG A 299 -10.21 -41.86 26.24
CA ARG A 299 -10.81 -40.62 25.72
C ARG A 299 -10.12 -40.30 24.39
N ALA A 300 -10.90 -39.78 23.45
CA ALA A 300 -10.49 -39.56 22.06
C ALA A 300 -9.17 -38.76 21.93
N PRO A 301 -8.43 -38.94 20.82
CA PRO A 301 -7.12 -38.32 20.57
C PRO A 301 -7.04 -36.82 20.92
N PRO A 302 -5.86 -36.31 21.35
CA PRO A 302 -4.55 -36.79 20.89
C PRO A 302 -3.65 -37.42 21.98
N TYR A 303 -2.71 -38.25 21.54
CA TYR A 303 -1.84 -39.06 22.40
C TYR A 303 -0.59 -38.28 22.82
N LYS A 304 -0.22 -38.31 24.11
CA LYS A 304 0.96 -37.59 24.62
C LYS A 304 2.28 -38.35 24.36
N PRO A 305 3.44 -37.67 24.38
CA PRO A 305 4.74 -38.34 24.34
C PRO A 305 4.85 -39.44 25.40
N LYS A 306 5.57 -40.52 25.07
CA LYS A 306 5.71 -41.78 25.85
C LYS A 306 4.45 -42.65 25.93
N HIS A 307 3.28 -42.23 25.41
CA HIS A 307 2.16 -43.16 25.22
C HIS A 307 2.56 -44.25 24.21
N THR A 308 2.34 -45.52 24.54
CA THR A 308 2.57 -46.67 23.66
C THR A 308 1.26 -47.37 23.37
N LEU A 309 0.82 -47.37 22.12
CA LEU A 309 -0.34 -48.11 21.66
C LEU A 309 0.07 -49.54 21.34
N HIS A 310 -0.68 -50.52 21.83
CA HIS A 310 -0.53 -51.93 21.48
C HIS A 310 -1.69 -52.37 20.60
N PHE A 311 -1.38 -53.08 19.53
CA PHE A 311 -2.32 -53.49 18.50
C PHE A 311 -2.58 -54.99 18.51
N GLN A 312 -3.73 -55.38 17.96
CA GLN A 312 -4.03 -56.75 17.54
C GLN A 312 -4.90 -56.69 16.27
N CYS A 313 -4.88 -57.72 15.44
CA CYS A 313 -5.89 -57.86 14.38
C CYS A 313 -7.29 -58.03 15.00
N SER A 314 -8.31 -57.53 14.31
CA SER A 314 -9.71 -57.64 14.73
C SER A 314 -10.23 -59.08 14.68
N TYR A 315 -9.70 -59.87 13.76
CA TYR A 315 -10.02 -61.29 13.55
C TYR A 315 -8.78 -62.17 13.80
N SER A 316 -9.00 -63.43 14.20
CA SER A 316 -7.95 -64.35 14.68
C SER A 316 -7.18 -65.09 13.58
N ASP A 317 -7.72 -65.07 12.36
CA ASP A 317 -7.21 -65.64 11.11
C ASP A 317 -6.39 -64.63 10.29
N MET A 318 -6.24 -63.39 10.77
CA MET A 318 -5.43 -62.35 10.13
C MET A 318 -4.03 -62.25 10.71
N ILE A 319 -3.06 -61.95 9.85
CA ILE A 319 -1.64 -61.79 10.15
C ILE A 319 -1.30 -60.30 10.21
N MET A 320 -0.61 -59.88 11.27
CA MET A 320 -0.18 -58.50 11.44
C MET A 320 1.10 -58.21 10.65
N MET A 321 1.03 -57.21 9.79
CA MET A 321 2.16 -56.67 9.04
C MET A 321 2.63 -55.37 9.68
N GLY A 322 3.87 -55.34 10.17
CA GLY A 322 4.45 -54.20 10.89
C GLY A 322 4.51 -54.40 12.41
N PRO A 323 4.64 -53.31 13.19
CA PRO A 323 4.91 -53.38 14.62
C PRO A 323 3.64 -53.58 15.46
N SER A 324 3.67 -54.54 16.38
CA SER A 324 2.56 -54.79 17.33
C SER A 324 2.39 -53.72 18.41
N SER A 325 3.30 -52.74 18.47
CA SER A 325 3.13 -51.52 19.27
C SER A 325 3.92 -50.35 18.73
N ILE A 326 3.36 -49.14 18.80
CA ILE A 326 4.04 -47.88 18.47
C ILE A 326 4.01 -46.91 19.65
N THR A 327 5.08 -46.13 19.81
CA THR A 327 5.24 -45.16 20.91
C THR A 327 5.30 -43.74 20.36
N CYS A 328 4.54 -42.84 20.96
CA CYS A 328 4.56 -41.42 20.63
C CYS A 328 5.85 -40.78 21.14
N ARG A 329 6.62 -40.15 20.26
CA ARG A 329 7.87 -39.44 20.58
C ARG A 329 7.58 -38.03 21.09
N SER A 330 8.59 -37.38 21.65
CA SER A 330 8.52 -35.98 22.08
C SER A 330 8.42 -34.98 20.92
N ASP A 331 8.70 -35.41 19.69
CA ASP A 331 8.53 -34.66 18.44
C ASP A 331 7.10 -34.76 17.86
N GLY A 332 6.16 -35.38 18.58
CA GLY A 332 4.77 -35.55 18.12
C GLY A 332 4.58 -36.59 17.01
N THR A 333 5.63 -37.33 16.64
CA THR A 333 5.56 -38.42 15.66
C THR A 333 5.49 -39.79 16.34
N TRP A 334 4.92 -40.76 15.65
CA TRP A 334 5.00 -42.16 16.05
C TRP A 334 6.39 -42.73 15.72
N ASN A 335 6.94 -43.54 16.62
CA ASN A 335 8.26 -44.15 16.41
C ASN A 335 8.36 -45.14 15.23
N SER A 336 7.21 -45.52 14.66
CA SER A 336 7.02 -46.47 13.56
C SER A 336 5.64 -46.21 12.92
N PRO A 337 5.37 -46.62 11.67
CA PRO A 337 4.04 -46.55 11.09
C PRO A 337 3.05 -47.50 11.80
N TYR A 338 1.76 -47.25 11.63
CA TYR A 338 0.69 -48.16 12.07
C TYR A 338 0.82 -49.51 11.34
N PRO A 339 0.61 -50.65 12.02
CA PRO A 339 0.53 -51.95 11.37
C PRO A 339 -0.77 -52.08 10.56
N THR A 340 -0.77 -53.01 9.61
CA THR A 340 -1.99 -53.48 8.92
C THR A 340 -2.22 -54.96 9.23
N CYS A 341 -3.43 -55.46 9.01
CA CYS A 341 -3.74 -56.88 9.13
C CYS A 341 -4.22 -57.44 7.79
N ILE A 342 -3.59 -58.53 7.34
CA ILE A 342 -3.91 -59.23 6.09
C ILE A 342 -4.53 -60.60 6.40
N ASP A 343 -5.36 -61.13 5.52
CA ASP A 343 -5.86 -62.50 5.63
C ASP A 343 -4.69 -63.51 5.54
N SER A 344 -4.72 -64.57 6.35
CA SER A 344 -3.76 -65.69 6.23
C SER A 344 -4.04 -66.59 5.03
N ALA A 345 -5.26 -66.53 4.49
CA ALA A 345 -5.63 -67.13 3.21
C ALA A 345 -5.26 -66.22 2.04
N CYS A 346 -4.95 -66.83 0.91
CA CYS A 346 -4.61 -66.14 -0.32
C CYS A 346 -5.85 -65.86 -1.15
N GLY A 347 -5.87 -64.71 -1.86
CA GLY A 347 -6.85 -64.44 -2.91
C GLY A 347 -6.61 -65.31 -4.17
N PRO A 348 -7.30 -65.03 -5.29
CA PRO A 348 -7.16 -65.79 -6.52
C PRO A 348 -5.70 -65.94 -7.00
N PRO A 349 -5.31 -67.12 -7.50
CA PRO A 349 -3.92 -67.45 -7.80
C PRO A 349 -3.38 -66.70 -9.03
N PRO A 350 -2.04 -66.52 -9.14
CA PRO A 350 -1.43 -65.73 -10.21
C PRO A 350 -1.73 -66.28 -11.61
N ASN A 351 -1.86 -65.39 -12.60
CA ASN A 351 -2.15 -65.76 -13.99
C ASN A 351 -0.88 -65.70 -14.85
N TYR A 352 -0.32 -66.86 -15.18
CA TYR A 352 0.89 -66.98 -16.02
C TYR A 352 0.51 -67.11 -17.51
N ARG A 353 1.21 -66.40 -18.41
CA ARG A 353 0.88 -66.38 -19.85
C ARG A 353 0.88 -67.78 -20.46
N PHE A 354 -0.13 -68.01 -21.28
CA PHE A 354 -0.45 -69.29 -21.91
C PHE A 354 -0.67 -70.47 -20.95
N SER A 355 -0.71 -70.28 -19.63
CA SER A 355 -1.10 -71.34 -18.69
C SER A 355 -2.62 -71.39 -18.50
N ARG A 356 -3.12 -72.51 -17.97
CA ARG A 356 -4.45 -72.62 -17.39
C ARG A 356 -4.35 -73.38 -16.08
N LEU A 357 -5.15 -73.02 -15.07
CA LEU A 357 -5.31 -73.89 -13.91
C LEU A 357 -5.96 -75.23 -14.30
N THR A 358 -5.57 -76.27 -13.58
CA THR A 358 -6.21 -77.60 -13.65
C THR A 358 -7.56 -77.58 -12.92
N SER A 359 -7.65 -76.85 -11.80
CA SER A 359 -8.87 -76.65 -11.00
C SER A 359 -9.62 -75.36 -11.38
N THR A 360 -10.88 -75.24 -10.95
CA THR A 360 -11.64 -73.98 -10.99
C THR A 360 -11.07 -72.99 -9.95
N PRO A 361 -10.80 -71.72 -10.32
CA PRO A 361 -10.30 -70.73 -9.38
C PRO A 361 -11.36 -70.39 -8.32
N GLN A 362 -10.97 -70.43 -7.05
CA GLN A 362 -11.76 -69.98 -5.90
C GLN A 362 -11.43 -68.53 -5.53
N ALA A 363 -12.30 -67.89 -4.76
CA ALA A 363 -12.09 -66.51 -4.30
C ALA A 363 -11.09 -66.39 -3.14
N ARG A 364 -10.91 -67.47 -2.36
CA ARG A 364 -10.06 -67.57 -1.16
C ARG A 364 -9.46 -68.97 -1.09
N TYR A 365 -8.21 -69.08 -0.67
CA TYR A 365 -7.42 -70.31 -0.56
C TYR A 365 -6.69 -70.38 0.77
N GLU A 366 -6.88 -71.45 1.54
CA GLU A 366 -6.30 -71.60 2.87
C GLU A 366 -4.78 -71.84 2.85
N HIS A 367 -4.10 -71.56 3.96
CA HIS A 367 -2.67 -71.81 4.09
C HIS A 367 -2.33 -73.30 3.89
N GLY A 368 -1.44 -73.58 2.93
CA GLY A 368 -1.02 -74.92 2.52
C GLY A 368 -1.74 -75.41 1.24
N GLU A 369 -2.86 -74.80 0.85
CA GLU A 369 -3.54 -75.17 -0.39
C GLU A 369 -2.65 -74.88 -1.60
N THR A 370 -2.64 -75.83 -2.55
CA THR A 370 -1.75 -75.81 -3.70
C THR A 370 -2.54 -75.95 -5.00
N VAL A 371 -2.40 -74.97 -5.89
CA VAL A 371 -2.99 -75.00 -7.23
C VAL A 371 -1.97 -75.52 -8.24
N GLN A 372 -2.45 -76.28 -9.22
CA GLN A 372 -1.65 -76.78 -10.34
C GLN A 372 -2.05 -76.06 -11.63
N TYR A 373 -1.05 -75.74 -12.44
CA TYR A 373 -1.19 -75.20 -13.79
C TYR A 373 -0.80 -76.24 -14.83
N THR A 374 -1.42 -76.13 -16.00
CA THR A 374 -1.07 -76.88 -17.20
C THR A 374 -0.89 -75.93 -18.38
N CYS A 375 -0.10 -76.34 -19.37
CA CYS A 375 0.09 -75.61 -20.61
C CYS A 375 -0.74 -76.26 -21.74
N PRO A 376 -1.08 -75.51 -22.80
CA PRO A 376 -1.70 -76.03 -24.02
C PRO A 376 -0.90 -77.18 -24.63
N ARG A 377 -1.60 -78.00 -25.43
CA ARG A 377 -0.98 -79.11 -26.15
C ARG A 377 0.22 -78.60 -26.98
N TYR A 378 1.32 -79.36 -26.94
CA TYR A 378 2.62 -79.05 -27.56
C TYR A 378 3.50 -78.00 -26.86
N TYR A 379 3.01 -77.26 -25.86
CA TYR A 379 3.86 -76.41 -25.02
C TYR A 379 4.55 -77.24 -23.93
N ILE A 380 5.74 -76.82 -23.49
CA ILE A 380 6.48 -77.45 -22.37
C ILE A 380 6.52 -76.50 -21.17
N ILE A 381 6.40 -77.06 -19.96
CA ILE A 381 6.53 -76.30 -18.71
C ILE A 381 8.01 -76.13 -18.37
N GLU A 382 8.49 -74.88 -18.36
CA GLU A 382 9.74 -74.48 -17.71
C GLU A 382 9.41 -73.98 -16.29
N GLY A 383 10.07 -74.52 -15.26
CA GLY A 383 9.84 -74.14 -13.85
C GLY A 383 8.86 -75.07 -13.10
N SER A 384 8.20 -74.56 -12.05
CA SER A 384 7.30 -75.36 -11.21
C SER A 384 5.82 -75.12 -11.55
N PRO A 385 5.05 -76.16 -11.94
CA PRO A 385 3.62 -76.03 -12.24
C PRO A 385 2.72 -75.91 -10.99
N TYR A 386 3.30 -75.79 -9.79
CA TYR A 386 2.59 -75.72 -8.51
C TYR A 386 2.83 -74.39 -7.82
N ALA A 387 1.75 -73.70 -7.44
CA ALA A 387 1.78 -72.55 -6.52
C ALA A 387 1.03 -72.90 -5.24
N THR A 388 1.61 -72.58 -4.09
CA THR A 388 1.09 -72.92 -2.75
C THR A 388 0.80 -71.65 -1.96
N CYS A 389 -0.33 -71.59 -1.27
CA CYS A 389 -0.66 -70.47 -0.41
C CYS A 389 0.15 -70.55 0.91
N ASN A 390 1.03 -69.58 1.12
CA ASN A 390 1.82 -69.43 2.32
C ASN A 390 1.50 -68.09 2.99
N GLN A 391 0.63 -68.12 4.00
CA GLN A 391 0.36 -66.98 4.90
C GLN A 391 0.01 -65.70 4.13
N GLY A 392 -1.10 -65.74 3.37
CA GLY A 392 -1.59 -64.66 2.52
C GLY A 392 -0.83 -64.46 1.20
N THR A 393 0.33 -65.11 1.01
CA THR A 393 1.17 -64.97 -0.20
C THR A 393 1.25 -66.26 -1.02
N TRP A 394 1.12 -66.15 -2.34
CA TRP A 394 1.37 -67.28 -3.25
C TRP A 394 2.87 -67.50 -3.42
N THR A 395 3.35 -68.68 -3.04
CA THR A 395 4.75 -69.11 -3.19
C THR A 395 4.87 -70.26 -4.20
N GLY A 396 6.03 -70.40 -4.83
CA GLY A 396 6.17 -71.27 -6.01
C GLY A 396 5.55 -70.63 -7.25
N GLY A 397 4.96 -71.45 -8.13
CA GLY A 397 4.23 -71.01 -9.33
C GLY A 397 5.07 -70.39 -10.45
N HIS A 398 6.38 -70.15 -10.26
CA HIS A 398 7.23 -69.58 -11.29
C HIS A 398 7.40 -70.56 -12.47
N LEU A 399 6.49 -70.44 -13.44
CA LEU A 399 6.37 -71.30 -14.61
C LEU A 399 6.26 -70.49 -15.89
N ARG A 400 6.78 -71.06 -16.98
CA ARG A 400 6.65 -70.52 -18.34
C ARG A 400 6.24 -71.65 -19.28
N CYS A 401 5.13 -71.46 -19.98
CA CYS A 401 4.72 -72.36 -21.05
C CYS A 401 5.55 -72.04 -22.30
N LEU A 402 6.59 -72.84 -22.55
CA LEU A 402 7.47 -72.66 -23.70
C LEU A 402 6.77 -73.08 -24.99
N GLU A 403 6.75 -72.15 -25.95
CA GLU A 403 6.04 -72.31 -27.23
C GLU A 403 6.67 -73.40 -28.13
N PRO A 404 5.87 -74.27 -28.78
CA PRO A 404 6.34 -75.17 -29.81
C PRO A 404 6.68 -74.40 -31.10
N CYS A 405 7.68 -74.89 -31.82
CA CYS A 405 7.99 -74.41 -33.16
C CYS A 405 7.12 -75.16 -34.16
N ILE A 406 6.47 -74.42 -35.06
CA ILE A 406 5.74 -74.97 -36.19
C ILE A 406 6.61 -74.72 -37.43
N VAL A 407 6.82 -75.78 -38.22
CA VAL A 407 7.52 -75.73 -39.50
C VAL A 407 6.52 -76.20 -40.55
N THR A 408 6.14 -75.29 -41.45
CA THR A 408 5.17 -75.55 -42.52
C THR A 408 5.84 -76.12 -43.77
N GLU A 409 5.03 -76.56 -44.74
CA GLU A 409 5.55 -77.00 -46.04
C GLU A 409 6.24 -75.83 -46.76
N ASP A 410 5.62 -74.65 -46.78
CA ASP A 410 6.17 -73.41 -47.34
C ASP A 410 7.54 -73.05 -46.73
N ASP A 411 7.70 -73.12 -45.41
CA ASP A 411 8.98 -72.86 -44.72
C ASP A 411 10.11 -73.78 -45.21
N MET A 412 9.80 -75.05 -45.46
CA MET A 412 10.74 -76.06 -45.91
C MET A 412 11.03 -75.90 -47.39
N ASP A 413 10.01 -75.60 -48.18
CA ASP A 413 10.13 -75.46 -49.62
C ASP A 413 10.84 -74.17 -50.00
N ASP A 414 10.56 -73.01 -49.41
CA ASP A 414 11.34 -71.77 -49.67
C ASP A 414 12.84 -71.96 -49.41
N ARG A 415 13.18 -72.75 -48.38
CA ARG A 415 14.57 -73.08 -48.01
C ARG A 415 15.15 -74.26 -48.79
N LYS A 416 14.32 -74.94 -49.60
CA LYS A 416 14.60 -76.13 -50.41
C LYS A 416 15.21 -77.29 -49.58
N ILE A 417 14.68 -77.46 -48.37
CA ILE A 417 15.01 -78.51 -47.38
C ILE A 417 13.84 -79.49 -47.22
N LYS A 418 14.10 -80.64 -46.61
CA LYS A 418 13.06 -81.60 -46.19
C LYS A 418 13.48 -82.32 -44.90
N PRO A 419 12.55 -82.75 -44.05
CA PRO A 419 12.88 -83.51 -42.85
C PRO A 419 13.51 -84.85 -43.22
N ARG A 420 14.52 -85.27 -42.47
CA ARG A 420 15.26 -86.52 -42.75
C ARG A 420 14.48 -87.77 -42.36
N SER A 421 13.72 -87.70 -41.27
CA SER A 421 13.11 -88.86 -40.60
C SER A 421 11.57 -88.87 -40.59
N TYR A 422 10.92 -87.88 -41.21
CA TYR A 422 9.47 -87.69 -41.16
C TYR A 422 8.87 -87.52 -42.56
N ARG A 423 7.59 -87.88 -42.71
CA ARG A 423 6.79 -87.73 -43.95
C ARG A 423 5.50 -86.95 -43.68
N LYS A 424 5.62 -85.73 -43.15
CA LYS A 424 4.48 -84.83 -42.90
C LYS A 424 4.74 -83.48 -43.55
N GLU A 425 3.70 -82.89 -44.13
CA GLU A 425 3.74 -81.54 -44.72
C GLU A 425 3.97 -80.46 -43.65
N THR A 426 3.41 -80.64 -42.44
CA THR A 426 3.64 -79.74 -41.29
C THR A 426 4.18 -80.49 -40.08
N LEU A 427 5.17 -79.89 -39.40
CA LEU A 427 5.83 -80.43 -38.22
C LEU A 427 5.67 -79.48 -37.03
N THR A 428 5.25 -80.03 -35.88
CA THR A 428 5.21 -79.32 -34.59
C THR A 428 6.28 -79.91 -33.69
N ILE A 429 7.24 -79.09 -33.29
CA ILE A 429 8.41 -79.49 -32.50
C ILE A 429 8.32 -78.80 -31.13
N TYR A 430 8.37 -79.58 -30.05
CA TYR A 430 8.40 -79.07 -28.68
C TYR A 430 9.66 -78.23 -28.43
N SER A 431 9.56 -77.17 -27.62
CA SER A 431 10.74 -76.39 -27.21
C SER A 431 11.79 -77.28 -26.53
N GLY A 432 13.07 -77.02 -26.82
CA GLY A 432 14.21 -77.83 -26.40
C GLY A 432 14.54 -79.02 -27.32
N TYR A 433 13.61 -79.45 -28.19
CA TYR A 433 13.85 -80.59 -29.10
C TYR A 433 14.53 -80.16 -30.40
N TYR A 434 15.29 -81.09 -30.98
CA TYR A 434 15.97 -80.94 -32.27
C TYR A 434 15.22 -81.66 -33.39
N LEU A 435 15.34 -81.17 -34.62
CA LEU A 435 14.80 -81.81 -35.82
C LEU A 435 15.88 -81.84 -36.92
N GLU A 436 16.15 -83.00 -37.51
CA GLU A 436 17.14 -83.14 -38.58
C GLU A 436 16.53 -82.96 -39.98
N PHE A 437 17.15 -82.11 -40.79
CA PHE A 437 16.79 -81.82 -42.18
C PHE A 437 17.89 -82.27 -43.15
N GLU A 438 17.53 -82.44 -44.43
CA GLU A 438 18.48 -82.60 -45.54
C GLU A 438 18.03 -81.78 -46.76
N CYS A 439 18.96 -81.49 -47.68
CA CYS A 439 18.64 -80.74 -48.90
C CYS A 439 17.77 -81.56 -49.86
N GLN A 440 16.76 -80.91 -50.46
CA GLN A 440 15.97 -81.53 -51.53
C GLN A 440 16.80 -81.71 -52.82
N TYR A 441 16.39 -82.63 -53.71
CA TYR A 441 16.83 -82.74 -55.11
C TYR A 441 18.35 -82.66 -55.37
N ARG A 442 19.19 -83.22 -54.48
CA ARG A 442 20.67 -83.18 -54.55
C ARG A 442 21.31 -81.77 -54.52
N ARG A 443 20.57 -80.76 -54.05
CA ARG A 443 21.09 -79.41 -53.77
C ARG A 443 22.19 -79.44 -52.72
N ARG A 444 23.01 -78.37 -52.65
CA ARG A 444 24.12 -78.28 -51.68
C ARG A 444 23.72 -77.43 -50.48
N ALA A 445 24.30 -77.74 -49.31
CA ALA A 445 24.15 -76.92 -48.12
C ALA A 445 24.72 -75.52 -48.36
N LYS A 446 23.93 -74.49 -48.05
CA LYS A 446 24.36 -73.07 -48.03
C LYS A 446 24.69 -72.61 -46.61
N THR A 447 23.96 -73.12 -45.62
CA THR A 447 24.30 -73.00 -44.19
C THR A 447 25.33 -74.05 -43.76
N ASN A 448 26.00 -73.84 -42.62
CA ASN A 448 26.94 -74.79 -42.03
C ASN A 448 26.25 -76.14 -41.72
N ARG A 449 27.01 -77.25 -41.73
CA ARG A 449 26.49 -78.61 -41.50
C ARG A 449 25.75 -78.74 -40.16
N ASN A 450 26.23 -78.07 -39.12
CA ASN A 450 25.61 -78.08 -37.79
C ASN A 450 24.22 -77.40 -37.79
N SER A 451 23.92 -76.53 -38.75
CA SER A 451 22.62 -75.88 -38.90
C SER A 451 21.53 -76.82 -39.45
N PHE A 452 21.85 -78.05 -39.86
CA PHE A 452 20.88 -79.03 -40.35
C PHE A 452 20.17 -79.82 -39.24
N MET A 453 20.57 -79.60 -37.98
CA MET A 453 19.87 -80.11 -36.80
C MET A 453 19.51 -78.95 -35.85
N PRO A 454 18.65 -78.00 -36.28
CA PRO A 454 18.24 -76.88 -35.44
C PRO A 454 17.42 -77.34 -34.23
N GLN A 455 17.57 -76.61 -33.13
CA GLN A 455 16.73 -76.74 -31.94
C GLN A 455 15.51 -75.83 -32.05
N CYS A 456 14.38 -76.26 -31.52
CA CYS A 456 13.27 -75.37 -31.21
C CYS A 456 13.54 -74.63 -29.90
N ASN A 457 13.53 -73.30 -29.91
CA ASN A 457 13.73 -72.47 -28.72
C ASN A 457 12.55 -71.49 -28.58
N ASN A 458 11.55 -71.86 -27.79
CA ASN A 458 10.32 -71.08 -27.53
C ASN A 458 9.71 -70.46 -28.81
N GLY A 459 9.09 -71.29 -29.65
CA GLY A 459 8.46 -70.89 -30.91
C GLY A 459 9.43 -70.64 -32.06
N VAL A 460 10.71 -70.34 -31.79
CA VAL A 460 11.71 -70.01 -32.82
C VAL A 460 12.58 -71.23 -33.17
N MET A 461 12.60 -71.61 -34.45
CA MET A 461 13.55 -72.59 -35.00
C MET A 461 14.29 -71.99 -36.21
N TYR A 462 15.63 -71.93 -36.13
CA TYR A 462 16.46 -71.38 -37.20
C TYR A 462 16.74 -72.42 -38.29
N LEU A 463 15.81 -72.54 -39.24
CA LEU A 463 15.87 -73.54 -40.31
C LEU A 463 17.08 -73.36 -41.25
N PRO A 464 17.77 -74.46 -41.65
CA PRO A 464 18.88 -74.44 -42.61
C PRO A 464 18.45 -73.93 -44.00
N LEU A 465 19.42 -73.71 -44.88
CA LEU A 465 19.19 -73.29 -46.26
C LEU A 465 20.07 -74.07 -47.24
N CYS A 466 19.50 -74.46 -48.38
CA CYS A 466 20.20 -75.12 -49.48
C CYS A 466 20.20 -74.25 -50.74
N GLN A 467 21.11 -74.57 -51.67
CA GLN A 467 21.18 -73.99 -53.02
C GLN A 467 21.31 -75.11 -54.07
#